data_AF-A0A8B9M4G3-F1
#
_entry.id   AF-A0A8B9M4G3-F1
#
_cell.length_a   1.000
_cell.length_b   1.000
_cell.length_c   1.000
_cell.angle_alpha   90.00
_cell.angle_beta   90.00
_cell.angle_gamma   90.00
#
_symmetry.space_group_name_H-M   'P 1'
#
loop_
_entity.id
_entity.type
_entity.pdbx_description
1 polymer ?
#
loop_
_entity_poly.entity_id
_entity_poly.type
_entity_poly.pdbx_seq_one_letter_code
_entity_poly.pdbx_strand_id
1 'polypeptide(L)' 'MNDWQRKSPLDWETYVNKMVKVAAIEKHEYEGWVLTVDPVSAR' A
#
# COMPACT_ATOMS: atom_id res chain seq x y z
N MET A 1 1.68 10.76 8.39
CA MET A 1 2.18 10.48 7.02
C MET A 1 3.40 9.59 7.11
N ASN A 2 3.18 8.29 6.96
CA ASN A 2 4.25 7.31 6.80
C ASN A 2 4.80 7.34 5.36
N ASP A 3 5.85 6.58 5.09
CA ASP A 3 6.49 6.55 3.76
C ASP A 3 5.55 6.03 2.66
N TRP A 4 4.60 5.16 3.00
CA TRP A 4 3.57 4.71 2.07
C TRP A 4 2.64 5.86 1.66
N GLN A 5 2.24 6.70 2.61
CA GLN A 5 1.36 7.85 2.39
C GLN A 5 1.99 8.99 1.58
N ARG A 6 3.33 9.03 1.51
CA ARG A 6 4.08 10.04 0.75
C ARG A 6 4.28 9.68 -0.72
N LYS A 7 3.96 8.44 -1.11
CA LYS A 7 4.06 7.97 -2.49
C LYS A 7 3.04 8.67 -3.39
N SER A 8 3.41 8.88 -4.65
CA SER A 8 2.47 9.37 -5.66
C SER A 8 1.57 8.22 -6.17
N PRO A 9 0.46 8.54 -6.84
CA PRO A 9 -0.36 7.53 -7.50
C PRO A 9 0.43 6.62 -8.47
N LEU A 10 1.42 7.17 -9.18
CA LEU A 10 2.26 6.40 -10.10
C LEU A 10 3.21 5.46 -9.35
N ASP A 11 3.69 5.84 -8.16
CA ASP A 11 4.49 4.95 -7.32
C ASP A 11 3.63 3.78 -6.80
N TRP A 12 2.38 4.03 -6.40
CA TRP A 12 1.47 2.97 -5.95
C TRP A 12 1.05 2.02 -7.07
N GLU A 13 0.89 2.52 -8.30
CA GLU A 13 0.56 1.71 -9.47
C GLU A 13 1.58 0.58 -9.68
N THR A 14 2.84 0.80 -9.32
CA THR A 14 3.90 -0.22 -9.41
C THR A 14 3.66 -1.45 -8.53
N TYR A 15 2.73 -1.40 -7.57
CA TYR A 15 2.39 -2.52 -6.68
C TYR A 15 1.17 -3.32 -7.17
N VAL A 16 0.37 -2.79 -8.10
CA VAL A 16 -0.84 -3.45 -8.59
C VAL A 16 -0.49 -4.81 -9.22
N ASN A 17 -1.29 -5.82 -8.93
CA ASN A 17 -1.11 -7.22 -9.35
C ASN A 17 0.19 -7.86 -8.86
N LYS A 18 0.75 -7.40 -7.73
CA LYS A 18 1.88 -8.06 -7.05
C LYS A 18 1.46 -8.62 -5.69
N MET A 19 2.01 -9.78 -5.35
CA MET A 19 1.96 -10.30 -3.99
C MET A 19 2.86 -9.44 -3.09
N VAL A 20 2.30 -8.94 -1.99
CA VAL A 20 3.01 -8.07 -1.04
C VAL A 20 2.79 -8.54 0.39
N LYS A 21 3.74 -8.23 1.26
CA LYS A 21 3.59 -8.32 2.71
C LYS A 21 3.49 -6.91 3.29
N VAL A 22 2.44 -6.65 4.07
CA VAL A 22 2.15 -5.33 4.66
C VAL A 22 2.27 -5.43 6.18
N ALA A 23 3.13 -4.60 6.76
CA ALA A 23 3.16 -4.34 8.19
C ALA A 23 2.28 -3.12 8.50
N ALA A 24 1.28 -3.32 9.36
CA ALA A 24 0.36 -2.29 9.81
C ALA A 24 0.60 -1.95 11.29
N ILE A 25 -0.18 -1.00 11.81
CA ILE A 25 -0.15 -0.63 13.23
C ILE A 25 -0.48 -1.85 14.12
N GLU A 26 -0.11 -1.75 15.40
CA GLU A 26 -0.38 -2.79 16.41
C GLU A 26 0.18 -4.19 16.05
N LYS A 27 1.26 -4.23 15.26
CA LYS A 27 1.94 -5.46 14.81
C LYS A 27 1.07 -6.37 13.94
N HIS A 28 0.04 -5.83 13.30
CA HIS A 28 -0.70 -6.57 12.30
C HIS A 28 0.14 -6.78 11.04
N GLU A 29 0.10 -8.00 10.49
CA GLU A 29 0.73 -8.36 9.24
C GLU A 29 -0.32 -8.94 8.28
N TYR A 30 -0.24 -8.55 7.01
CA TYR A 30 -1.10 -9.05 5.95
C TYR A 30 -0.25 -9.48 4.75
N GLU A 31 -0.68 -10.52 4.06
CA GLU A 31 -0.07 -10.96 2.80
C GLU A 31 -1.16 -11.16 1.75
N GLY A 32 -0.95 -10.63 0.56
CA GLY A 32 -1.93 -10.73 -0.51
C GLY A 32 -1.57 -9.96 -1.76
N TRP A 33 -2.42 -10.10 -2.78
CA TRP A 33 -2.28 -9.40 -4.05
C TRP A 33 -2.91 -8.01 -3.97
N VAL A 34 -2.17 -6.98 -4.38
CA VAL A 34 -2.71 -5.62 -4.44
C VAL A 34 -3.60 -5.47 -5.67
N LEU A 35 -4.89 -5.20 -5.45
CA LEU A 35 -5.85 -4.90 -6.50
C LEU A 35 -5.86 -3.42 -6.88
N THR A 36 -5.89 -2.54 -5.87
CA THR A 36 -5.89 -1.08 -6.05
C THR A 36 -5.38 -0.40 -4.78
N VAL A 37 -5.02 0.88 -4.89
CA VAL A 37 -4.70 1.75 -3.76
C VAL A 37 -5.56 2.99 -3.93
N ASP A 38 -6.42 3.28 -2.95
CA ASP A 38 -7.27 4.47 -3.00
C ASP A 38 -6.43 5.75 -2.80
N PRO A 39 -6.32 6.65 -3.80
CA PRO A 39 -5.46 7.83 -3.73
C PRO A 39 -5.99 8.91 -2.77
N VAL A 40 -7.21 8.76 -2.25
CA VAL A 40 -7.79 9.68 -1.27
C VAL A 40 -7.39 9.28 0.14
N SER A 41 -7.66 8.03 0.55
CA SER A 41 -7.36 7.53 1.89
C SER A 41 -5.91 7.12 2.11
N ALA A 42 -5.16 6.82 1.05
CA ALA A 42 -3.74 6.47 1.16
C ALA A 42 -2.82 7.69 1.38
N ARG A 43 -3.36 8.90 1.60
CA ARG A 43 -2.58 10.12 1.95
C ARG A 43 -2.36 10.25 3.46
#